data_AF-A0A959F9W5-F1
#
_entry.id   AF-A0A959F9W5-F1
#
_cell.length_a   1.000
_cell.length_b   1.000
_cell.length_c   1.000
_cell.angle_alpha   90.00
_cell.angle_beta   90.00
_cell.angle_gamma   90.00
#
_symmetry.space_group_name_H-M   'P 1'
#
loop_
_entity.id
_entity.type
_entity.pdbx_description
1 polymer ?
#
loop_
_entity_poly.entity_id
_entity_poly.type
_entity_poly.pdbx_seq_one_letter_code
_entity_poly.pdbx_strand_id
1 'polypeptide(L)' 'MNCKNCNQTAGGNFCAHCGQSTKVDKINLPNFLRELSEGVFQINRGFFFTLKELFVRPGYSIRAYL' A
#
# COMPACT_ATOMS: atom_id res chain seq x y z
N MET A 1 21.43 -11.07 13.36
CA MET A 1 20.76 -10.79 12.06
C MET A 1 20.70 -9.28 11.93
N ASN A 2 21.16 -8.69 10.83
CA ASN A 2 21.16 -7.22 10.70
C ASN A 2 19.85 -6.75 10.07
N CYS A 3 19.27 -5.68 10.63
CA CYS A 3 18.07 -5.05 10.10
C CYS A 3 18.34 -4.43 8.72
N LYS A 4 17.44 -4.63 7.75
CA LYS A 4 17.60 -4.10 6.38
C LYS A 4 17.40 -2.58 6.26
N ASN A 5 16.71 -1.96 7.22
CA ASN A 5 16.46 -0.51 7.21
C ASN A 5 17.59 0.28 7.90
N CYS A 6 18.08 -0.18 9.05
CA CYS A 6 19.05 0.58 9.86
C CYS A 6 20.38 -0.15 10.09
N ASN A 7 20.61 -1.31 9.45
CA ASN A 7 21.82 -2.15 9.55
C ASN A 7 22.25 -2.56 10.98
N GLN A 8 21.44 -2.27 12.00
CA GLN A 8 21.70 -2.62 13.38
C GLN A 8 21.38 -4.10 13.65
N THR A 9 22.05 -4.67 14.63
CA THR A 9 21.83 -6.03 15.12
C THR A 9 20.42 -6.16 15.67
N ALA A 10 19.57 -6.92 14.97
CA ALA A 10 18.23 -7.25 15.43
C ALA A 10 18.24 -8.64 16.07
N GLY A 11 17.83 -8.71 17.34
CA GLY A 11 17.83 -9.92 18.16
C GLY A 11 16.47 -10.66 18.24
N GLY A 12 15.38 -10.08 17.73
CA GLY A 12 14.03 -10.65 17.79
C GLY A 12 13.24 -10.46 16.49
N ASN A 13 11.91 -10.68 16.54
CA ASN A 13 10.99 -10.54 15.39
C ASN A 13 10.90 -9.10 14.84
N PHE A 14 11.32 -8.12 15.63
CA PHE A 14 11.33 -6.71 15.26
C PHE A 14 12.66 -6.09 15.67
N CYS A 15 13.11 -5.09 14.91
CA CYS A 15 14.27 -4.29 15.25
C CYS A 15 13.92 -3.29 16.36
N ALA A 16 14.65 -3.32 17.47
CA ALA A 16 14.45 -2.38 18.59
C ALA A 16 14.77 -0.92 18.23
N HIS A 17 15.52 -0.68 17.16
CA HIS A 17 16.02 0.64 16.80
C HIS A 17 15.11 1.40 15.80
N CYS A 18 14.45 0.68 14.89
CA CYS A 18 13.59 1.27 13.85
C CYS A 18 12.18 0.68 13.80
N GLY A 19 11.88 -0.33 14.62
CA GLY A 19 10.58 -1.01 14.63
C GLY A 19 10.31 -1.93 13.44
N GLN A 20 11.22 -2.03 12.46
CA GLN A 20 11.03 -2.88 11.30
C GLN A 20 11.02 -4.37 11.70
N SER A 21 10.03 -5.13 11.21
CA SER A 21 10.02 -6.59 11.35
C SER A 21 11.29 -7.19 10.74
N THR A 22 11.97 -8.09 11.45
CA THR A 22 13.16 -8.81 10.94
C THR A 22 12.78 -9.85 9.89
N LYS A 23 11.51 -10.24 9.83
CA LYS A 23 10.93 -11.11 8.80
C LYS A 23 10.53 -10.30 7.57
N VAL A 24 11.44 -9.46 7.07
CA VAL A 24 11.29 -8.76 5.79
C VAL A 24 11.81 -9.64 4.67
N ASP A 25 10.91 -10.49 4.17
CA ASP A 25 11.09 -11.17 2.89
C ASP A 25 11.23 -10.13 1.77
N LYS A 26 11.97 -10.48 0.71
CA LYS A 26 12.03 -9.62 -0.49
C LYS A 26 10.61 -9.44 -1.01
N ILE A 27 10.25 -8.22 -1.41
CA ILE A 27 9.03 -7.97 -2.17
C ILE A 27 9.14 -8.79 -3.45
N ASN A 28 8.49 -9.94 -3.47
CA ASN A 28 8.40 -10.78 -4.65
C ASN A 28 7.28 -10.19 -5.50
N LEU A 29 7.60 -9.75 -6.71
CA LEU A 29 6.64 -9.22 -7.69
C LEU A 29 5.31 -10.00 -7.78
N PRO A 30 5.29 -11.35 -7.75
CA PRO A 30 4.02 -12.09 -7.72
C PRO A 30 3.19 -11.91 -6.44
N ASN A 31 3.83 -11.80 -5.27
CA ASN A 31 3.11 -11.53 -4.01
C ASN A 31 2.62 -10.08 -3.96
N PHE A 32 3.43 -9.13 -4.46
CA PHE A 32 3.05 -7.73 -4.53
C PHE A 32 1.83 -7.53 -5.44
N LEU A 33 1.79 -8.19 -6.61
CA LEU A 33 0.62 -8.15 -7.49
C LEU A 33 -0.61 -8.81 -6.87
N ARG A 34 -0.44 -9.87 -6.08
CA ARG A 34 -1.55 -10.51 -5.35
C ARG A 34 -2.09 -9.62 -4.23
N GLU A 35 -1.23 -8.99 -3.44
CA GLU A 35 -1.63 -8.03 -2.39
C GLU A 35 -2.24 -6.76 -2.98
N LEU A 36 -1.68 -6.25 -4.10
CA LEU A 36 -2.31 -5.18 -4.88
C LEU A 36 -3.66 -5.61 -5.39
N SER A 37 -3.80 -6.82 -5.93
CA SER A 37 -5.10 -7.32 -6.37
C SER A 37 -6.06 -7.39 -5.19
N GLU A 38 -5.68 -7.91 -4.03
CA GLU A 38 -6.58 -7.99 -2.88
C GLU A 38 -6.99 -6.59 -2.36
N GLY A 39 -6.07 -5.61 -2.37
CA GLY A 39 -6.34 -4.22 -1.98
C GLY A 39 -7.08 -3.39 -3.03
N VAL A 40 -6.81 -3.60 -4.31
CA VAL A 40 -7.45 -2.93 -5.45
C VAL A 40 -8.78 -3.60 -5.78
N PHE A 41 -8.96 -4.91 -5.63
CA PHE A 41 -10.27 -5.54 -5.80
C PHE A 41 -11.22 -5.26 -4.63
N GLN A 42 -10.73 -4.72 -3.49
CA GLN A 42 -11.54 -4.00 -2.50
C GLN A 42 -11.91 -2.57 -2.94
N ILE A 43 -11.77 -2.25 -4.22
CA ILE A 43 -12.43 -1.11 -4.85
C ILE A 43 -13.94 -1.25 -4.58
N ASN A 44 -14.42 -0.50 -3.59
CA ASN A 44 -15.83 -0.25 -3.37
C ASN A 44 -16.47 0.17 -4.71
N ARG A 45 -17.71 -0.24 -5.00
CA ARG A 45 -18.43 0.12 -6.24
C ARG A 45 -18.38 1.63 -6.57
N GLY A 46 -18.19 2.48 -5.55
CA GLY A 46 -17.97 3.92 -5.69
C GLY A 46 -16.67 4.34 -6.39
N PHE A 47 -15.57 3.57 -6.32
CA PHE A 47 -14.30 3.98 -6.95
C PHE A 47 -14.41 4.05 -8.48
N PHE A 48 -15.01 3.04 -9.14
CA PHE A 48 -15.21 3.10 -10.58
C PHE A 48 -16.18 4.21 -10.99
N PHE A 49 -17.20 4.48 -10.18
CA PHE A 49 -18.12 5.59 -10.38
C PHE A 49 -17.38 6.94 -10.30
N THR A 50 -16.59 7.16 -9.24
CA THR A 50 -15.77 8.36 -9.05
C THR A 50 -14.71 8.51 -10.13
N LEU A 51 -14.07 7.41 -10.54
CA LEU A 51 -13.09 7.42 -11.63
C LEU A 51 -13.76 7.88 -12.93
N LYS A 52 -14.94 7.33 -13.26
CA LYS A 52 -15.73 7.71 -14.44
C LYS A 52 -16.17 9.17 -14.37
N GLU A 53 -16.69 9.63 -13.24
CA GLU A 53 -17.12 11.02 -13.04
C GLU A 53 -15.93 12.00 -13.14
N LEU A 54 -14.74 11.64 -12.65
CA LEU A 54 -13.52 12.45 -12.84
C LEU A 54 -13.13 12.57 -14.32
N PHE A 55 -13.25 11.49 -15.11
CA PHE A 55 -12.89 11.52 -16.52
C PHE A 55 -13.95 12.20 -17.41
N VAL A 56 -15.23 12.05 -17.10
CA VAL A 56 -16.33 12.61 -17.92
C VAL A 56 -16.68 14.03 -17.51
N ARG A 57 -16.62 14.36 -16.21
CA ARG A 57 -17.02 15.66 -15.64
C ARG A 57 -16.13 16.06 -14.44
N PRO A 58 -14.82 16.32 -14.67
CA PRO A 58 -13.89 16.63 -13.58
C PRO A 58 -14.33 17.86 -12.77
N GLY A 59 -14.83 18.91 -13.42
CA GLY A 59 -15.23 20.15 -12.75
C GLY A 59 -16.44 20.00 -11.82
N TYR A 60 -17.39 19.10 -12.13
CA TYR A 60 -18.56 18.85 -11.28
C TYR A 60 -18.16 17.99 -10.07
N SER A 61 -17.34 16.96 -10.31
CA SER A 61 -16.83 16.06 -9.26
C SER A 61 -16.00 16.80 -8.21
N ILE A 62 -15.14 17.74 -8.63
CA ILE A 62 -14.30 18.53 -7.72
C ILE A 62 -15.15 19.54 -6.93
N ARG A 63 -16.11 20.20 -7.57
CA ARG A 63 -16.98 21.18 -6.91
C ARG A 63 -17.98 20.55 -5.94
N ALA A 64 -18.42 19.31 -6.17
CA ALA A 64 -19.33 18.60 -5.29
C ALA A 64 -18.64 18.03 -4.02
N TYR A 65 -17.29 18.06 -3.98
CA TYR A 65 -16.50 17.59 -2.84
C TYR A 65 -16.12 18.70 -1.86
N LEU A 66 -16.22 19.97 -2.27
CA LEU A 66 -16.03 21.17 -1.44
C LEU A 66 -17.35 21.58 -0.78
#